data_AF-A0A948SC88-F1
#
_entry.id   AF-A0A948SC88-F1
#
_cell.length_a   1.000
_cell.length_b   1.000
_cell.length_c   1.000
_cell.angle_alpha   90.00
_cell.angle_beta   90.00
_cell.angle_gamma   90.00
#
_symmetry.space_group_name_H-M   'P 1'
#
loop_
_entity.id
_entity.type
_entity.pdbx_description
1 polymer ?
#
loop_
_entity_poly.entity_id
_entity_poly.type
_entity_poly.pdbx_seq_one_letter_code
_entity_poly.pdbx_strand_id
1 'polypeptide(L)'
;MRDKQMPLSVALMGYGGLVPFIGLAVLSNVEPMHGVMYRGALLLYGAVILSFVGAVHWGVALVDPRLTASDRSALYLWSVVPALIGWFSYIFAPITAALLLILGFVFQYWSDLRWARVVSWPSWYLALRLRLTVVAAVFLLVGVAPLVT
;
A
#
# COMPACT_ATOMS: atom_id res chain seq x y z
N MET A 1 -7.24 -19.78 13.95
CA MET A 1 -7.01 -20.91 13.02
C MET A 1 -6.09 -20.41 11.92
N ARG A 2 -4.94 -21.06 11.68
CA ARG A 2 -4.03 -20.67 10.58
C ARG A 2 -4.60 -21.24 9.29
N ASP A 3 -5.40 -20.45 8.57
CA ASP A 3 -5.85 -20.86 7.24
C ASP A 3 -4.62 -21.06 6.35
N LYS A 4 -4.54 -22.28 5.79
CA LYS A 4 -3.39 -22.74 4.99
C LYS A 4 -3.53 -22.32 3.52
N GLN A 5 -4.75 -22.03 3.08
CA GLN A 5 -5.06 -21.62 1.71
C GLN A 5 -5.67 -20.22 1.71
N MET A 6 -5.25 -19.41 0.75
CA MET A 6 -5.79 -18.06 0.55
C MET A 6 -7.16 -18.17 -0.13
N PRO A 7 -8.22 -17.56 0.42
CA PRO A 7 -9.52 -17.53 -0.26
C PRO A 7 -9.44 -16.80 -1.60
N LEU A 8 -10.16 -17.29 -2.61
CA LEU A 8 -10.16 -16.69 -3.95
C LEU A 8 -10.61 -15.23 -3.92
N SER A 9 -11.63 -14.89 -3.13
CA SER A 9 -12.12 -13.51 -2.98
C SER A 9 -11.01 -12.57 -2.52
N VAL A 10 -10.16 -13.00 -1.57
CA VAL A 10 -9.03 -12.21 -1.08
C VAL A 10 -7.98 -12.03 -2.18
N ALA A 11 -7.66 -13.09 -2.92
CA ALA A 11 -6.73 -13.01 -4.04
C ALA A 11 -7.24 -12.04 -5.12
N LEU A 12 -8.51 -12.17 -5.52
CA LEU A 12 -9.13 -11.31 -6.53
C LEU A 12 -9.12 -9.83 -6.12
N MET A 13 -9.49 -9.52 -4.88
CA MET A 13 -9.49 -8.14 -4.40
C MET A 13 -8.06 -7.59 -4.22
N GLY A 14 -7.14 -8.42 -3.70
CA GLY A 14 -5.75 -8.02 -3.51
C GLY A 14 -5.04 -7.73 -4.84
N TYR A 15 -5.06 -8.67 -5.78
CA TYR A 15 -4.43 -8.48 -7.09
C TYR A 15 -5.22 -7.55 -8.00
N GLY A 16 -6.55 -7.50 -7.87
CA GLY A 16 -7.39 -6.53 -8.58
C GLY A 16 -7.02 -5.08 -8.24
N GLY A 17 -6.60 -4.82 -7.01
CA GLY A 17 -6.06 -3.52 -6.60
C GLY A 17 -4.77 -3.10 -7.31
N LEU A 18 -4.09 -3.99 -8.05
CA LEU A 18 -2.91 -3.63 -8.85
C LEU A 18 -3.27 -3.09 -10.23
N VAL A 19 -4.50 -3.29 -10.70
CA VAL A 19 -4.93 -2.88 -12.04
C VAL A 19 -4.71 -1.38 -12.29
N PRO A 20 -5.09 -0.46 -11.37
CA PRO A 20 -4.88 0.96 -11.62
C PRO A 20 -3.40 1.36 -11.57
N PHE A 21 -2.56 0.71 -10.73
CA PHE A 21 -1.11 0.95 -10.75
C PHE A 21 -0.51 0.64 -12.11
N ILE A 22 -0.81 -0.54 -12.66
CA ILE A 22 -0.28 -1.01 -13.94
C ILE A 22 -0.82 -0.13 -15.08
N GLY A 23 -2.14 0.06 -15.13
CA GLY A 23 -2.80 0.80 -16.20
C GLY A 23 -2.34 2.25 -16.28
N LEU A 24 -2.32 2.96 -15.14
CA LEU A 24 -1.94 4.39 -15.12
C LEU A 24 -0.46 4.60 -15.41
N ALA A 25 0.42 3.69 -14.95
CA ALA A 25 1.84 3.76 -15.27
C ALA A 25 2.14 3.47 -16.75
N VAL A 26 1.39 2.56 -17.40
CA VAL A 26 1.51 2.35 -18.85
C VAL A 26 0.98 3.59 -19.60
N LEU A 27 -0.23 4.05 -19.27
CA LEU A 27 -0.86 5.20 -19.91
C LEU A 27 0.00 6.48 -19.79
N SER A 28 0.63 6.72 -18.64
CA SER A 28 1.51 7.87 -18.45
C SER A 28 2.73 7.89 -19.37
N ASN A 29 3.13 6.75 -19.92
CA ASN A 29 4.28 6.60 -20.81
C ASN A 29 3.91 6.49 -22.29
N VAL A 30 2.73 5.95 -22.63
CA VAL A 30 2.32 5.73 -24.03
C VAL A 30 1.43 6.82 -24.61
N GLU A 31 0.78 7.63 -23.76
CA GLU A 31 -0.12 8.71 -24.18
C GLU A 31 0.36 10.02 -23.52
N PRO A 32 1.27 10.76 -24.20
CA PRO A 32 1.90 11.93 -23.59
C PRO A 32 0.95 13.10 -23.37
N MET A 33 -0.13 13.22 -24.16
CA MET A 33 -1.03 14.38 -24.08
C MET A 33 -1.71 14.50 -22.71
N HIS A 34 -2.04 13.38 -22.07
CA HIS A 34 -2.63 13.32 -20.74
C HIS A 34 -1.67 12.74 -19.69
N GLY A 35 -0.39 12.60 -20.01
CA GLY A 35 0.60 11.99 -19.13
C GLY A 35 0.69 12.61 -17.73
N VAL A 36 0.46 13.93 -17.59
CA VAL A 36 0.41 14.61 -16.29
C VAL A 36 -0.79 14.14 -15.46
N MET A 37 -1.96 14.02 -16.10
CA MET A 37 -3.19 13.54 -15.45
C MET A 37 -3.02 12.08 -15.00
N TYR A 38 -2.46 11.21 -15.85
CA TYR A 38 -2.24 9.80 -15.49
C TYR A 38 -1.26 9.63 -14.33
N ARG A 39 -0.18 10.42 -14.29
CA ARG A 39 0.77 10.42 -13.16
C ARG A 39 0.11 10.91 -11.87
N GLY A 40 -0.66 11.99 -11.94
CA GLY A 40 -1.42 12.48 -10.80
C GLY A 40 -2.39 11.43 -10.25
N ALA A 41 -3.14 10.77 -11.14
CA ALA A 41 -4.05 9.69 -10.78
C ALA A 41 -3.32 8.49 -10.18
N LEU A 42 -2.14 8.12 -10.71
CA LEU A 42 -1.31 7.03 -10.19
C LEU A 42 -0.85 7.32 -8.75
N LEU A 43 -0.34 8.52 -8.50
CA LEU A 43 0.13 8.94 -7.18
C LEU A 43 -1.03 9.02 -6.18
N LEU A 44 -2.17 9.60 -6.61
CA LEU A 44 -3.38 9.67 -5.79
C LEU A 44 -3.89 8.27 -5.43
N TYR A 45 -3.92 7.35 -6.39
CA TYR A 45 -4.31 5.97 -6.14
C TYR A 45 -3.33 5.27 -5.17
N GLY A 46 -2.03 5.53 -5.32
CA GLY A 46 -1.01 5.08 -4.37
C GLY A 46 -1.28 5.53 -2.94
N ALA A 47 -1.63 6.81 -2.75
CA ALA A 47 -2.00 7.35 -1.44
C ALA A 47 -3.27 6.69 -0.86
N VAL A 48 -4.29 6.46 -1.69
CA VAL A 48 -5.53 5.77 -1.28
C VAL A 48 -5.24 4.35 -0.81
N ILE A 49 -4.45 3.58 -1.58
CA ILE A 49 -4.12 2.20 -1.22
C ILE A 49 -3.21 2.16 0.03
N LEU A 50 -2.26 3.07 0.17
CA LEU A 50 -1.43 3.17 1.36
C LEU A 50 -2.28 3.43 2.63
N SER A 51 -3.26 4.33 2.53
CA SER A 51 -4.23 4.61 3.59
C SER A 51 -5.09 3.37 3.94
N PHE A 52 -5.66 2.71 2.92
CA PHE A 52 -6.48 1.51 3.10
C PHE A 52 -5.73 0.40 3.85
N VAL A 53 -4.46 0.17 3.50
CA VAL A 53 -3.64 -0.83 4.17
C VAL A 53 -3.33 -0.43 5.61
N GLY A 54 -3.06 0.85 5.88
CA GLY A 54 -2.87 1.36 7.23
C GLY A 54 -4.05 1.03 8.13
N ALA A 55 -5.28 1.22 7.63
CA ALA A 55 -6.53 1.00 8.35
C ALA A 55 -6.71 -0.44 8.89
N VAL A 56 -6.05 -1.44 8.30
CA VAL A 56 -6.06 -2.84 8.81
C VAL A 56 -5.63 -2.91 10.27
N HIS A 57 -4.66 -2.09 10.69
CA HIS A 57 -4.14 -2.09 12.05
C HIS A 57 -5.18 -1.59 13.06
N TRP A 58 -6.02 -0.63 12.67
CA TRP A 58 -7.17 -0.19 13.47
C TRP A 58 -8.16 -1.35 13.66
N GLY A 59 -8.49 -2.06 12.58
CA GLY A 59 -9.37 -3.23 12.62
C GLY A 59 -8.86 -4.32 13.57
N VAL A 60 -7.56 -4.64 13.49
CA VAL A 60 -6.92 -5.60 14.40
C VAL A 60 -7.01 -5.16 15.85
N ALA A 61 -6.75 -3.89 16.14
CA ALA A 61 -6.82 -3.34 17.49
C ALA A 61 -8.23 -3.39 18.09
N LEU A 62 -9.28 -3.37 17.27
CA LEU A 62 -10.66 -3.52 17.71
C LEU A 62 -11.00 -4.98 18.07
N VAL A 63 -10.51 -5.93 17.27
CA VAL A 63 -11.00 -7.32 17.33
C VAL A 63 -10.10 -8.30 18.08
N ASP A 64 -8.79 -8.07 18.19
CA ASP A 64 -7.89 -9.04 18.84
C ASP A 64 -7.89 -8.85 20.38
N PRO A 65 -8.46 -9.80 21.14
CA PRO A 65 -8.57 -9.67 22.60
C PRO A 65 -7.23 -9.85 23.31
N ARG A 66 -6.19 -10.35 22.64
CA ARG A 66 -4.88 -10.64 23.24
C ARG A 66 -3.98 -9.41 23.35
N LEU A 67 -4.35 -8.32 22.69
CA LEU A 67 -3.56 -7.09 22.66
C LEU A 67 -3.67 -6.34 23.99
N THR A 68 -2.52 -5.90 24.50
CA THR A 68 -2.48 -4.99 25.65
C THR A 68 -3.02 -3.61 25.28
N ALA A 69 -3.31 -2.77 26.28
CA ALA A 69 -3.73 -1.39 26.03
C ALA A 69 -2.66 -0.59 25.25
N SER A 70 -1.37 -0.85 25.51
CA SER A 70 -0.26 -0.21 24.80
C SER A 70 -0.21 -0.66 23.33
N ASP A 71 -0.38 -1.96 23.07
CA ASP A 71 -0.39 -2.48 21.70
C ASP A 71 -1.53 -1.87 20.87
N ARG A 72 -2.73 -1.77 21.45
CA ARG A 72 -3.89 -1.16 20.78
C ARG A 72 -3.63 0.30 20.43
N SER A 73 -3.10 1.09 21.36
CA SER A 73 -2.75 2.49 21.10
C SER A 73 -1.70 2.63 20.00
N ALA A 74 -0.69 1.75 19.98
CA ALA A 74 0.33 1.75 18.94
C ALA A 74 -0.26 1.39 17.56
N LEU A 75 -1.16 0.40 17.49
CA LEU A 75 -1.86 0.03 16.27
C LEU A 75 -2.80 1.14 15.75
N TYR A 76 -3.54 1.82 16.63
CA TYR A 76 -4.37 2.96 16.26
C TYR A 76 -3.54 4.10 15.70
N LEU A 77 -2.48 4.50 16.39
CA LEU A 77 -1.57 5.55 15.90
C LEU A 77 -0.97 5.14 14.55
N TRP A 78 -0.51 3.91 14.45
CA TRP A 78 0.09 3.39 13.23
C TRP A 78 -0.90 3.37 12.06
N SER A 79 -2.18 3.10 12.28
CA SER A 79 -3.17 3.06 11.21
C SER A 79 -3.36 4.41 10.49
N VAL A 80 -3.02 5.52 11.16
CA VAL A 80 -3.15 6.88 10.63
C VAL A 80 -1.89 7.31 9.86
N VAL A 81 -0.71 6.85 10.27
CA VAL A 81 0.59 7.26 9.70
C VAL A 81 0.67 7.04 8.18
N PRO A 82 0.30 5.88 7.61
CA PRO A 82 0.28 5.65 6.16
C PRO A 82 -0.62 6.62 5.40
N ALA A 83 -1.78 6.97 5.95
CA ALA A 83 -2.70 7.93 5.34
C ALA A 83 -2.09 9.34 5.30
N LEU A 84 -1.41 9.76 6.37
CA LEU A 84 -0.70 11.02 6.43
C LEU A 84 0.48 11.07 5.45
N ILE A 85 1.25 9.98 5.32
CA ILE A 85 2.32 9.87 4.31
C ILE A 85 1.73 10.01 2.91
N GLY A 86 0.62 9.31 2.63
CA GLY A 86 -0.08 9.37 1.35
C GLY A 86 -0.52 10.79 1.01
N TRP A 87 -1.23 11.46 1.93
CA TRP A 87 -1.67 12.84 1.75
C TRP A 87 -0.49 13.81 1.59
N PHE A 88 0.52 13.70 2.45
CA PHE A 88 1.69 14.58 2.43
C PHE A 88 2.52 14.42 1.16
N SER A 89 2.57 13.22 0.57
CA SER A 89 3.30 12.96 -0.67
C SER A 89 2.85 13.86 -1.83
N TYR A 90 1.58 14.27 -1.85
CA TYR A 90 0.99 15.06 -2.94
C TYR A 90 1.44 16.53 -2.96
N ILE A 91 2.13 16.99 -1.90
CA ILE A 91 2.71 18.33 -1.83
C ILE A 91 3.99 18.42 -2.68
N PHE A 92 4.60 17.29 -3.02
CA PHE A 92 5.90 17.23 -3.70
C PHE A 92 5.79 16.96 -5.19
N ALA A 93 6.89 17.20 -5.90
CA ALA A 93 7.04 16.81 -7.30
C ALA A 93 6.87 15.29 -7.50
N PRO A 94 6.43 14.83 -8.69
CA PRO A 94 6.02 13.43 -8.91
C PRO A 94 7.03 12.37 -8.48
N ILE A 95 8.32 12.57 -8.76
CA ILE A 95 9.37 11.62 -8.38
C ILE A 95 9.50 11.51 -6.85
N THR A 96 9.50 12.64 -6.15
CA THR A 96 9.57 12.69 -4.69
C THR A 96 8.31 12.11 -4.06
N ALA A 97 7.13 12.42 -4.61
CA ALA A 97 5.86 11.86 -4.18
C ALA A 97 5.86 10.32 -4.31
N ALA A 98 6.30 9.78 -5.45
CA ALA A 98 6.42 8.34 -5.64
C ALA A 98 7.38 7.69 -4.64
N LEU A 99 8.55 8.30 -4.40
CA LEU A 99 9.52 7.79 -3.42
C LEU A 99 8.94 7.77 -2.00
N LEU A 100 8.21 8.81 -1.59
CA LEU A 100 7.52 8.85 -0.30
C LEU A 100 6.47 7.75 -0.19
N LEU A 101 5.67 7.53 -1.24
CA LEU A 101 4.67 6.45 -1.27
C LEU A 101 5.33 5.07 -1.21
N ILE A 102 6.42 4.84 -1.95
CA ILE A 102 7.18 3.59 -1.94
C ILE A 102 7.73 3.32 -0.54
N LEU A 103 8.37 4.32 0.07
CA LEU A 103 8.86 4.22 1.45
C LEU A 103 7.70 3.96 2.42
N GLY A 104 6.55 4.60 2.22
CA GLY A 104 5.33 4.34 2.98
C GLY A 104 4.88 2.88 2.88
N PHE A 105 4.82 2.30 1.68
CA PHE A 105 4.46 0.90 1.48
C PHE A 105 5.47 -0.08 2.09
N VAL A 106 6.77 0.21 1.97
CA VAL A 106 7.84 -0.59 2.58
C VAL A 106 7.75 -0.53 4.10
N PHE A 107 7.56 0.67 4.66
CA PHE A 107 7.43 0.87 6.11
C PHE A 107 6.17 0.20 6.66
N GLN A 108 5.07 0.25 5.91
CA GLN A 108 3.84 -0.46 6.23
C GLN A 108 4.04 -1.98 6.24
N TYR A 109 4.74 -2.53 5.24
CA TYR A 109 5.07 -3.96 5.21
C TYR A 109 6.01 -4.36 6.35
N TRP A 110 7.00 -3.52 6.67
CA TRP A 110 7.87 -3.72 7.83
C TRP A 110 7.07 -3.75 9.14
N SER A 111 6.06 -2.90 9.28
CA SER A 111 5.15 -2.93 10.43
C SER A 111 4.31 -4.21 10.47
N ASP A 112 3.77 -4.65 9.32
CA ASP A 112 3.06 -5.95 9.21
C ASP A 112 3.95 -7.09 9.76
N LEU A 113 5.25 -7.10 9.41
CA LEU A 113 6.24 -8.08 9.91
C LEU A 113 6.49 -7.95 11.41
N ARG A 114 6.61 -6.73 11.94
CA ARG A 114 6.81 -6.49 13.37
C ARG A 114 5.60 -6.99 14.18
N TRP A 115 4.40 -6.67 13.73
CA TRP A 115 3.16 -7.06 14.39
C TRP A 115 2.85 -8.55 14.26
N ALA A 116 3.42 -9.26 13.29
CA ALA A 116 3.28 -10.72 13.16
C ALA A 116 3.76 -11.52 14.39
N ARG A 117 4.52 -10.90 15.30
CA ARG A 117 4.95 -11.52 16.57
C ARG A 117 3.85 -11.53 17.64
N VAL A 118 2.88 -10.62 17.52
CA VAL A 118 1.81 -10.39 18.52
C VAL A 118 0.45 -10.73 17.92
N VAL A 119 0.21 -10.28 16.69
CA VAL A 119 -1.00 -10.51 15.90
C VAL A 119 -0.86 -11.82 15.12
N SER A 120 -1.90 -12.65 15.16
CA SER A 120 -1.92 -13.91 14.42
C SER A 120 -2.46 -13.73 13.01
N TRP A 121 -1.60 -13.30 12.09
CA TRP A 121 -1.96 -13.24 10.67
C TRP A 121 -2.17 -14.63 10.07
N PRO A 122 -3.07 -14.77 9.07
CA PRO A 122 -3.12 -15.95 8.21
C PRO A 122 -1.77 -16.19 7.51
N SER A 123 -1.44 -17.46 7.26
CA SER A 123 -0.12 -17.87 6.72
C SER A 123 0.22 -17.23 5.36
N TRP A 124 -0.80 -16.88 4.58
CA TRP A 124 -0.69 -16.26 3.27
C TRP A 124 -0.59 -14.73 3.30
N TYR A 125 -0.92 -14.07 4.41
CA TYR A 125 -1.09 -12.62 4.47
C TYR A 125 0.22 -11.87 4.14
N LEU A 126 1.31 -12.17 4.82
CA LEU A 126 2.59 -11.47 4.61
C LEU A 126 3.16 -11.69 3.20
N ALA A 127 2.98 -12.89 2.63
CA ALA A 127 3.40 -13.17 1.26
C ALA A 127 2.58 -12.38 0.24
N LEU A 128 1.27 -12.26 0.45
CA LEU A 128 0.41 -11.41 -0.37
C LEU A 128 0.82 -9.94 -0.25
N ARG A 129 0.93 -9.41 0.98
CA ARG A 129 1.33 -8.02 1.25
C ARG A 129 2.65 -7.66 0.55
N LEU A 130 3.65 -8.55 0.63
CA LEU A 130 4.93 -8.34 -0.06
C LEU A 130 4.77 -8.20 -1.57
N ARG A 131 4.06 -9.14 -2.22
CA ARG A 131 3.84 -9.11 -3.67
C ARG A 131 3.14 -7.83 -4.10
N LEU A 132 2.08 -7.43 -3.38
CA LEU A 132 1.33 -6.21 -3.68
C LEU A 132 2.21 -4.97 -3.51
N THR A 133 2.98 -4.89 -2.42
CA THR A 133 3.93 -3.78 -2.17
C THR A 133 4.99 -3.68 -3.26
N VAL A 134 5.60 -4.80 -3.67
CA VAL A 134 6.63 -4.81 -4.72
C VAL A 134 6.05 -4.33 -6.04
N VAL A 135 4.89 -4.86 -6.46
CA VAL A 135 4.29 -4.46 -7.74
C VAL A 135 3.86 -3.00 -7.70
N ALA A 136 3.22 -2.54 -6.63
CA ALA A 136 2.86 -1.13 -6.47
C ALA A 136 4.09 -0.21 -6.54
N ALA A 137 5.19 -0.57 -5.87
CA ALA A 137 6.42 0.22 -5.89
C ALA A 137 7.05 0.31 -7.27
N VAL A 138 7.12 -0.82 -7.99
CA VAL A 138 7.65 -0.87 -9.36
C VAL A 138 6.84 0.05 -10.28
N PHE A 139 5.52 -0.07 -10.27
CA PHE A 139 4.68 0.72 -11.19
C PHE A 139 4.57 2.19 -10.79
N LEU A 140 4.71 2.53 -9.50
CA LEU A 140 4.91 3.93 -9.08
C LEU A 140 6.16 4.52 -9.72
N LEU A 141 7.31 3.80 -9.68
CA LEU A 141 8.55 4.27 -10.33
C LEU A 141 8.40 4.39 -11.85
N VAL A 142 7.84 3.37 -12.50
CA VAL A 142 7.64 3.35 -13.97
C VAL A 142 6.75 4.50 -14.42
N GLY A 143 5.69 4.84 -13.67
CA GLY A 143 4.80 5.92 -14.08
C GLY A 143 5.45 7.32 -13.97
N VAL A 144 6.29 7.54 -12.96
CA VAL A 144 6.92 8.86 -12.74
C VAL A 144 8.27 9.04 -13.43
N ALA A 145 8.96 7.96 -13.79
CA ALA A 145 10.18 8.00 -14.60
C ALA A 145 9.80 7.80 -16.08
N PRO A 146 9.68 8.89 -16.89
CA PRO A 146 9.31 8.74 -18.29
C PRO A 146 10.32 7.85 -19.01
N LEU A 147 9.83 6.75 -19.59
CA LEU A 147 10.65 5.77 -20.31
C LEU A 147 11.00 6.23 -21.74
N VAL A 148 10.35 7.28 -22.24
CA VAL A 148 10.57 7.85 -23.57
C VAL A 148 10.73 9.36 -23.41
N THR A 149 11.94 9.85 -23.66
CA THR A 149 12.29 11.28 -23.74
C THR A 149 12.38 11.73 -25.19
#